data_AF-A0A661BAW3-F1
#
_entry.id   AF-A0A661BAW3-F1
#
_cell.length_a   1.000
_cell.length_b   1.000
_cell.length_c   1.000
_cell.angle_alpha   90.00
_cell.angle_beta   90.00
_cell.angle_gamma   90.00
#
_symmetry.space_group_name_H-M   'P 1'
#
loop_
_entity.id
_entity.type
_entity.pdbx_description
1 polymer ?
#
loop_
_entity_poly.entity_id
_entity_poly.type
_entity_poly.pdbx_seq_one_letter_code
_entity_poly.pdbx_strand_id
1 'polypeptide(L)'
;MYNVRNITQGRLIKCIAVFEEAQNVLNKDAVKEGRSYFVRWAKEGRKYRLGLIYVTQQPGAIAEEIVSQTDNFFVMHLLGKGDIDALRRANPHYDGVISEFLSKETIVGNAYIYSAPKQPYVFPCKVLEFQESTVQDLIMQEEFQHRTSVNEEMGELEEILNRITNNTPTSEKESRIIGKLSREIYQYFMEKNIHLPFADTNNRWIDFEQARNLYLQLKHQAKENREDVSGE
;
A
#
# COMPACT_ATOMS: atom_id res chain seq x y z
N MET A 1 14.06 -30.16 -5.39
CA MET A 1 13.37 -29.19 -6.28
C MET A 1 11.95 -29.02 -5.73
N TYR A 2 11.73 -28.04 -4.85
CA TYR A 2 10.43 -27.85 -4.20
C TYR A 2 9.64 -26.79 -4.96
N ASN A 3 8.97 -27.21 -6.05
CA ASN A 3 7.80 -26.49 -6.52
C ASN A 3 6.71 -26.70 -5.47
N VAL A 4 6.67 -25.83 -4.46
CA VAL A 4 5.64 -25.90 -3.41
C VAL A 4 4.35 -25.33 -4.00
N ARG A 5 3.54 -26.17 -4.64
CA ARG A 5 2.10 -25.94 -4.65
C ARG A 5 1.65 -25.95 -3.18
N ASN A 6 0.84 -24.98 -2.76
CA ASN A 6 0.37 -24.73 -1.38
C ASN A 6 1.24 -23.84 -0.48
N ILE A 7 1.89 -22.78 -1.00
CA ILE A 7 2.52 -21.74 -0.15
C ILE A 7 1.50 -21.08 0.82
N THR A 8 0.21 -21.06 0.46
CA THR A 8 -0.86 -20.42 1.25
C THR A 8 -1.48 -21.30 2.34
N GLN A 9 -1.11 -22.58 2.46
CA GLN A 9 -1.67 -23.46 3.49
C GLN A 9 -1.15 -23.19 4.92
N GLY A 10 -0.30 -22.18 5.11
CA GLY A 10 0.22 -21.78 6.41
C GLY A 10 0.04 -20.30 6.70
N ARG A 11 -0.99 -19.96 7.49
CA ARG A 11 -1.36 -18.63 8.04
C ARG A 11 -1.87 -17.62 7.01
N LEU A 12 -3.19 -17.36 7.04
CA LEU A 12 -3.82 -16.25 6.32
C LEU A 12 -3.17 -14.90 6.67
N ILE A 13 -2.70 -14.21 5.64
CA ILE A 13 -2.48 -12.76 5.68
C ILE A 13 -3.85 -12.10 5.83
N LYS A 14 -4.01 -11.23 6.82
CA LYS A 14 -5.30 -10.57 7.10
C LYS A 14 -5.58 -9.43 6.13
N CYS A 15 -4.53 -8.73 5.73
CA CYS A 15 -4.60 -7.57 4.87
C CYS A 15 -3.30 -7.48 4.07
N ILE A 16 -3.41 -7.18 2.78
CA ILE A 16 -2.30 -6.82 1.90
C ILE A 16 -2.58 -5.40 1.44
N ALA A 17 -1.65 -4.49 1.73
CA ALA A 17 -1.66 -3.15 1.13
C ALA A 17 -0.84 -3.20 -0.15
N VAL A 18 -1.40 -2.68 -1.25
CA VAL A 18 -0.73 -2.60 -2.55
C VAL A 18 -0.56 -1.11 -2.90
N PHE A 19 0.67 -0.69 -3.14
CA PHE A 19 1.01 0.68 -3.53
C PHE A 19 1.56 0.70 -4.95
N GLU A 20 0.83 1.32 -5.87
CA GLU A 20 1.36 1.75 -7.16
C GLU A 20 2.13 3.06 -7.02
N GLU A 21 3.11 3.29 -7.91
CA GLU A 21 4.03 4.43 -7.87
C GLU A 21 4.58 4.71 -6.45
N ALA A 22 5.05 3.62 -5.82
CA ALA A 22 5.34 3.58 -4.40
C ALA A 22 6.40 4.59 -3.94
N GLN A 23 7.22 5.13 -4.84
CA GLN A 23 8.15 6.21 -4.52
C GLN A 23 7.47 7.47 -4.00
N ASN A 24 6.20 7.71 -4.35
CA ASN A 24 5.46 8.87 -3.85
C ASN A 24 5.17 8.76 -2.35
N VAL A 25 5.03 7.53 -1.84
CA VAL A 25 4.59 7.24 -0.47
C VAL A 25 5.71 6.71 0.42
N LEU A 26 6.61 5.91 -0.16
CA LEU A 26 7.68 5.17 0.53
C LEU A 26 9.05 5.82 0.35
N ASN A 27 9.09 7.13 0.07
CA ASN A 27 10.34 7.86 -0.13
C ASN A 27 11.16 8.03 1.16
N LYS A 28 12.45 8.33 0.95
CA LYS A 28 13.44 8.55 2.01
C LYS A 28 13.11 9.73 2.91
N ASP A 29 12.49 10.78 2.38
CA ASP A 29 12.26 12.00 3.15
C ASP A 29 11.14 11.82 4.17
N ALA A 30 10.06 11.10 3.82
CA ALA A 30 9.02 10.69 4.76
C ALA A 30 9.57 9.86 5.94
N VAL A 31 10.61 9.04 5.69
CA VAL A 31 11.30 8.28 6.74
C VAL A 31 12.15 9.19 7.63
N LYS A 32 12.98 10.06 7.04
CA LYS A 32 13.84 11.00 7.78
C LYS A 32 13.04 11.93 8.69
N GLU A 33 11.88 12.38 8.23
CA GLU A 33 10.98 13.24 9.01
C GLU A 33 10.24 12.47 10.12
N GLY A 34 10.44 11.16 10.24
CA GLY A 34 9.79 10.31 11.24
C GLY A 34 8.30 10.09 10.99
N ARG A 35 7.80 10.44 9.80
CA ARG A 35 6.38 10.39 9.43
C ARG A 35 5.98 9.06 8.77
N SER A 36 6.95 8.22 8.41
CA SER A 36 6.67 6.98 7.69
C SER A 36 6.22 5.85 8.62
N TYR A 37 4.90 5.62 8.66
CA TYR A 37 4.31 4.42 9.26
C TYR A 37 4.72 3.14 8.53
N PHE A 38 5.12 3.24 7.27
CA PHE A 38 5.47 2.10 6.41
C PHE A 38 6.77 1.42 6.81
N VAL A 39 7.72 2.14 7.44
CA VAL A 39 8.92 1.50 8.00
C VAL A 39 8.54 0.54 9.13
N ARG A 40 7.61 0.97 10.01
CA ARG A 40 7.10 0.10 11.07
C ARG A 40 6.31 -1.07 10.50
N TRP A 41 5.50 -0.82 9.47
CA TRP A 41 4.79 -1.89 8.76
C TRP A 41 5.77 -2.89 8.15
N ALA A 42 6.82 -2.45 7.45
CA ALA A 42 7.81 -3.33 6.84
C ALA A 42 8.52 -4.20 7.88
N LYS A 43 8.91 -3.61 9.02
CA LYS A 43 9.63 -4.31 10.11
C LYS A 43 8.75 -5.24 10.95
N GLU A 44 7.50 -4.86 11.20
CA GLU A 44 6.64 -5.53 12.18
C GLU A 44 5.36 -6.15 11.60
N GLY A 45 5.00 -5.83 10.36
CA GLY A 45 3.72 -6.22 9.74
C GLY A 45 3.49 -7.72 9.76
N ARG A 46 4.56 -8.52 9.63
CA ARG A 46 4.50 -9.99 9.75
C ARG A 46 3.95 -10.47 11.10
N LYS A 47 4.24 -9.78 12.21
CA LYS A 47 3.68 -10.10 13.55
C LYS A 47 2.16 -9.94 13.57
N TYR A 48 1.66 -8.96 12.82
CA TYR A 48 0.24 -8.60 12.74
C TYR A 48 -0.47 -9.21 11.52
N ARG A 49 0.24 -10.02 10.71
CA ARG A 49 -0.26 -10.62 9.46
C ARG A 49 -0.69 -9.58 8.42
N LEU A 50 0.09 -8.51 8.33
CA LEU A 50 -0.05 -7.46 7.34
C LEU A 50 1.02 -7.64 6.26
N GLY A 51 0.59 -7.80 5.02
CA GLY A 51 1.45 -7.85 3.84
C GLY A 51 1.58 -6.47 3.20
N LEU A 52 2.70 -6.23 2.54
CA LEU A 52 2.96 -5.04 1.76
C LEU A 52 3.44 -5.45 0.37
N ILE A 53 2.75 -4.99 -0.67
CA ILE A 53 3.19 -5.04 -2.06
C ILE A 53 3.37 -3.59 -2.49
N TYR A 54 4.50 -3.29 -3.11
CA TYR A 54 4.77 -1.95 -3.59
C TYR A 54 5.44 -2.06 -4.96
N VAL A 55 4.93 -1.28 -5.90
CA VAL A 55 5.31 -1.29 -7.32
C VAL A 55 5.89 0.08 -7.64
N THR A 56 7.05 0.09 -8.28
CA THR A 56 7.75 1.34 -8.62
C THR A 56 8.65 1.15 -9.83
N GLN A 57 8.75 2.21 -10.63
CA GLN A 57 9.73 2.32 -11.71
C GLN A 57 11.10 2.80 -11.20
N GLN A 58 11.16 3.32 -9.97
CA GLN A 58 12.33 3.98 -9.39
C GLN A 58 12.71 3.33 -8.05
N PRO A 59 13.22 2.09 -8.04
CA PRO A 59 13.59 1.40 -6.80
C PRO A 59 14.60 2.19 -5.96
N GLY A 60 15.45 3.03 -6.57
CA GLY A 60 16.38 3.90 -5.85
C GLY A 60 15.73 5.01 -5.02
N ALA A 61 14.46 5.36 -5.28
CA ALA A 61 13.72 6.38 -4.56
C ALA A 61 13.05 5.85 -3.27
N ILE A 62 12.85 4.53 -3.17
CA ILE A 62 12.29 3.90 -1.97
C ILE A 62 13.29 3.95 -0.81
N ALA A 63 12.79 4.14 0.41
CA ALA A 63 13.59 4.11 1.62
C ALA A 63 14.24 2.73 1.84
N GLU A 64 15.53 2.73 2.15
CA GLU A 64 16.33 1.51 2.32
C GLU A 64 15.84 0.68 3.52
N GLU A 65 15.31 1.34 4.56
CA GLU A 65 14.70 0.71 5.72
C GLU A 65 13.44 -0.09 5.38
N ILE A 66 12.81 0.19 4.24
CA ILE A 66 11.67 -0.57 3.72
C ILE A 66 12.19 -1.67 2.80
N VAL A 67 13.02 -1.33 1.81
CA VAL A 67 13.51 -2.30 0.82
C VAL A 67 14.32 -3.43 1.46
N SER A 68 15.10 -3.14 2.51
CA SER A 68 15.86 -4.16 3.26
C SER A 68 15.00 -5.16 4.02
N GLN A 69 13.70 -4.90 4.20
CA GLN A 69 12.74 -5.82 4.83
C GLN A 69 11.95 -6.64 3.81
N THR A 70 12.23 -6.46 2.52
CA THR A 70 11.49 -7.12 1.45
C THR A 70 12.04 -8.51 1.18
N ASP A 71 11.19 -9.51 1.37
CA ASP A 71 11.55 -10.91 1.16
C ASP A 71 11.45 -11.31 -0.32
N ASN A 72 10.53 -10.71 -1.08
CA ASN A 72 10.17 -11.14 -2.43
C ASN A 72 10.37 -10.02 -3.44
N PHE A 73 11.08 -10.32 -4.53
CA PHE A 73 11.38 -9.39 -5.60
C PHE A 73 10.91 -9.95 -6.94
N PHE A 74 10.18 -9.12 -7.68
CA PHE A 74 9.76 -9.36 -9.05
C PHE A 74 10.31 -8.19 -9.86
N VAL A 75 11.45 -8.39 -10.52
CA VAL A 75 12.17 -7.29 -11.16
C VAL A 75 12.10 -7.47 -12.67
N MET A 76 11.47 -6.51 -13.34
CA MET A 76 11.44 -6.44 -14.80
C MET A 76 12.61 -5.58 -15.31
N HIS A 77 12.65 -5.29 -16.60
CA HIS A 77 13.67 -4.44 -17.20
C HIS A 77 13.88 -3.11 -16.42
N LEU A 78 15.14 -2.80 -16.11
CA LEU A 78 15.55 -1.55 -15.45
C LEU A 78 16.53 -0.78 -16.34
N LEU A 79 16.17 0.45 -16.72
CA LEU A 79 17.00 1.32 -17.57
C LEU A 79 18.08 2.07 -16.78
N GLY A 80 17.74 2.51 -15.56
CA GLY A 80 18.59 3.38 -14.76
C GLY A 80 19.74 2.63 -14.09
N LYS A 81 20.99 3.00 -14.38
CA LYS A 81 22.15 2.47 -13.65
C LYS A 81 22.02 2.68 -12.13
N GLY A 82 21.51 3.85 -11.72
CA GLY A 82 21.28 4.16 -10.31
C GLY A 82 20.26 3.22 -9.65
N ASP A 83 19.22 2.82 -10.38
CA ASP A 83 18.19 1.89 -9.92
C ASP A 83 18.69 0.45 -9.86
N ILE A 84 19.49 0.04 -10.84
CA ILE A 84 20.20 -1.24 -10.79
C ILE A 84 21.13 -1.28 -9.57
N ASP A 85 21.90 -0.22 -9.32
CA ASP A 85 22.79 -0.16 -8.16
C ASP A 85 22.00 -0.16 -6.83
N ALA A 86 20.82 0.45 -6.79
CA ALA A 86 19.93 0.38 -5.64
C ALA A 86 19.39 -1.04 -5.40
N LEU A 87 18.95 -1.72 -6.46
CA LEU A 87 18.52 -3.12 -6.38
C LEU A 87 19.64 -4.03 -5.90
N ARG A 88 20.87 -3.85 -6.40
CA ARG A 88 22.04 -4.65 -5.98
C ARG A 88 22.37 -4.48 -4.50
N ARG A 89 22.27 -3.25 -3.97
CA ARG A 89 22.43 -2.98 -2.54
C ARG A 89 21.32 -3.62 -1.71
N ALA A 90 20.09 -3.55 -2.19
CA ALA A 90 18.93 -4.13 -1.54
C ALA A 90 18.97 -5.66 -1.50
N ASN A 91 19.36 -6.29 -2.60
CA ASN A 91 19.38 -7.73 -2.73
C ASN A 91 20.59 -8.17 -3.59
N PRO A 92 21.66 -8.68 -2.95
CA PRO A 92 22.89 -9.12 -3.63
C PRO A 92 22.69 -10.22 -4.67
N HIS A 93 21.57 -10.96 -4.65
CA HIS A 93 21.28 -11.97 -5.67
C HIS A 93 21.07 -11.37 -7.07
N TYR A 94 20.82 -10.07 -7.17
CA TYR A 94 20.70 -9.35 -8.44
C TYR A 94 22.03 -8.77 -8.96
N ASP A 95 23.14 -9.01 -8.26
CA ASP A 95 24.47 -8.57 -8.71
C ASP A 95 25.03 -9.42 -9.87
N GLY A 96 26.12 -8.96 -10.48
CA GLY A 96 26.82 -9.64 -11.56
C GLY A 96 25.95 -9.77 -12.82
N VAL A 97 25.94 -10.96 -13.40
CA VAL A 97 25.28 -11.23 -14.69
C VAL A 97 23.77 -10.91 -14.68
N ILE A 98 23.11 -11.05 -13.53
CA ILE A 98 21.68 -10.74 -13.42
C ILE A 98 21.41 -9.24 -13.65
N SER A 99 22.25 -8.37 -13.09
CA SER A 99 22.13 -6.91 -13.32
C SER A 99 22.33 -6.55 -14.79
N GLU A 100 23.24 -7.24 -15.48
CA GLU A 100 23.48 -7.03 -16.91
C GLU A 100 22.27 -7.45 -17.75
N PHE A 101 21.66 -8.59 -17.43
CA PHE A 101 20.42 -9.03 -18.08
C PHE A 101 19.28 -8.05 -17.86
N LEU A 102 19.07 -7.59 -16.62
CA LEU A 102 18.07 -6.58 -16.32
C LEU A 102 18.25 -5.30 -17.14
N SER A 103 19.50 -4.84 -17.30
CA SER A 103 19.83 -3.62 -18.05
C SER A 103 19.63 -3.72 -19.56
N LYS A 104 19.60 -4.94 -20.10
CA LYS A 104 19.53 -5.21 -21.56
C LYS A 104 18.29 -6.01 -21.95
N GLU A 105 17.38 -6.23 -21.02
CA GLU A 105 16.18 -7.03 -21.26
C GLU A 105 15.28 -6.38 -22.31
N THR A 106 14.95 -7.12 -23.37
CA THR A 106 14.09 -6.66 -24.48
C THR A 106 12.76 -7.39 -24.53
N ILE A 107 12.62 -8.48 -23.78
CA ILE A 107 11.42 -9.31 -23.76
C ILE A 107 10.41 -8.67 -22.81
N VAL A 108 9.39 -8.02 -23.37
CA VAL A 108 8.25 -7.47 -22.62
C VAL A 108 7.62 -8.55 -21.74
N GLY A 109 7.37 -8.26 -20.47
CA GLY A 109 6.80 -9.25 -19.53
C GLY A 109 7.81 -10.25 -18.97
N ASN A 110 9.09 -10.21 -19.33
CA ASN A 110 10.09 -11.03 -18.65
C ASN A 110 10.45 -10.39 -17.29
N ALA A 111 10.46 -11.21 -16.24
CA ALA A 111 10.75 -10.81 -14.87
C ALA A 111 11.78 -11.75 -14.25
N TYR A 112 12.67 -11.19 -13.43
CA TYR A 112 13.70 -11.89 -12.69
C TYR A 112 13.26 -11.97 -11.23
N ILE A 113 12.91 -13.18 -10.78
CA ILE A 113 12.21 -13.40 -9.52
C ILE A 113 13.15 -13.96 -8.47
N TYR A 114 13.08 -13.40 -7.26
CA TYR A 114 13.72 -13.93 -6.06
C TYR A 114 12.75 -13.95 -4.88
N SER A 115 12.76 -15.03 -4.10
CA SER A 115 11.93 -15.19 -2.91
C SER A 115 12.72 -15.76 -1.74
N ALA A 116 12.92 -14.94 -0.70
CA ALA A 116 13.56 -15.34 0.53
C ALA A 116 12.65 -16.27 1.38
N PRO A 117 13.22 -17.04 2.31
CA PRO A 117 14.65 -17.29 2.52
C PRO A 117 15.15 -18.54 1.78
N LYS A 118 14.28 -19.23 1.04
CA LYS A 118 14.56 -20.59 0.54
C LYS A 118 15.05 -20.65 -0.89
N GLN A 119 14.82 -19.61 -1.69
CA GLN A 119 15.24 -19.63 -3.09
C GLN A 119 16.74 -19.36 -3.22
N PRO A 120 17.51 -20.25 -3.88
CA PRO A 120 18.97 -20.14 -3.91
C PRO A 120 19.51 -19.15 -4.96
N TYR A 121 18.75 -18.85 -6.01
CA TYR A 121 19.17 -17.99 -7.12
C TYR A 121 17.98 -17.28 -7.78
N VAL A 122 18.23 -16.19 -8.49
CA VAL A 122 17.24 -15.49 -9.31
C VAL A 122 16.92 -16.34 -10.54
N PHE A 123 15.64 -16.50 -10.89
CA PHE A 123 15.25 -17.16 -12.14
C PHE A 123 14.39 -16.22 -13.01
N PRO A 124 14.52 -16.30 -14.34
CA PRO A 124 13.67 -15.56 -15.26
C PRO A 124 12.30 -16.24 -15.41
N CYS A 125 11.24 -15.44 -15.50
CA CYS A 125 9.87 -15.88 -15.70
C CYS A 125 9.15 -14.92 -16.65
N LYS A 126 8.41 -15.45 -17.61
CA LYS A 126 7.50 -14.68 -18.45
C LYS A 126 6.18 -14.47 -17.71
N VAL A 127 5.93 -13.25 -17.27
CA VAL A 127 4.64 -12.83 -16.72
C VAL A 127 3.62 -12.82 -17.85
N LEU A 128 2.44 -13.38 -17.56
CA LEU A 128 1.33 -13.40 -18.50
C LEU A 128 0.74 -12.00 -18.63
N GLU A 129 0.30 -11.67 -19.84
CA GLU A 129 -0.45 -10.44 -20.08
C GLU A 129 -1.77 -10.48 -19.30
N PHE A 130 -2.09 -9.35 -18.67
CA PHE A 130 -3.35 -9.18 -17.98
C PHE A 130 -4.47 -9.02 -19.02
N GLN A 131 -5.34 -10.03 -19.14
CA GLN A 131 -6.55 -9.95 -19.95
C GLN A 131 -7.77 -9.93 -19.03
N GLU A 132 -8.67 -8.98 -19.25
CA GLU A 132 -9.87 -8.81 -18.42
C GLU A 132 -10.72 -10.09 -18.35
N SER A 133 -10.84 -10.81 -19.47
CA SER A 133 -11.51 -12.11 -19.53
C SER A 133 -10.89 -13.14 -18.58
N THR A 134 -9.55 -13.19 -18.50
CA THR A 134 -8.84 -14.11 -17.60
C THR A 134 -9.13 -13.79 -16.14
N VAL A 135 -9.28 -12.51 -15.80
CA VAL A 135 -9.65 -12.08 -14.45
C VAL A 135 -11.10 -12.40 -14.14
N GLN A 136 -12.02 -12.15 -15.07
CA GLN A 136 -13.42 -12.51 -14.86
C GLN A 136 -13.58 -14.01 -14.64
N ASP A 137 -12.87 -14.85 -15.41
CA ASP A 137 -12.87 -16.29 -15.19
C ASP A 137 -12.34 -16.69 -13.81
N LEU A 138 -11.29 -16.03 -13.32
CA LEU A 138 -10.74 -16.25 -11.98
C LEU A 138 -11.69 -15.76 -10.86
N ILE A 139 -12.28 -14.57 -11.02
CA ILE A 139 -13.27 -13.99 -10.10
C ILE A 139 -14.54 -14.84 -10.06
N MET A 140 -14.94 -15.48 -11.15
CA MET A 140 -16.08 -16.39 -11.17
C MET A 140 -15.78 -17.75 -10.52
N GLN A 141 -14.52 -18.15 -10.45
CA GLN A 141 -14.08 -19.42 -9.85
C GLN A 141 -13.88 -19.34 -8.33
N GLU A 142 -13.54 -18.18 -7.80
CA GLU A 142 -13.47 -17.92 -6.37
C GLU A 142 -14.73 -17.14 -5.94
N GLU A 143 -15.41 -17.50 -4.84
CA GLU A 143 -16.52 -16.70 -4.29
C GLU A 143 -16.01 -15.34 -3.78
N PHE A 144 -15.65 -14.44 -4.69
CA PHE A 144 -15.04 -13.16 -4.37
C PHE A 144 -16.11 -12.21 -3.84
N GLN A 145 -16.09 -12.00 -2.53
CA GLN A 145 -16.97 -11.02 -1.89
C GLN A 145 -16.57 -9.62 -2.35
N HIS A 146 -17.46 -8.96 -3.10
CA HIS A 146 -17.28 -7.57 -3.52
C HIS A 146 -17.09 -6.69 -2.27
N ARG A 147 -15.90 -6.13 -2.10
CA ARG A 147 -15.64 -5.10 -1.08
C ARG A 147 -15.78 -3.73 -1.75
N THR A 148 -16.34 -2.77 -1.03
CA THR A 148 -16.41 -1.36 -1.45
C THR A 148 -15.00 -0.88 -1.81
N SER A 149 -14.87 -0.11 -2.89
CA SER A 149 -13.58 0.47 -3.26
C SER A 149 -13.10 1.43 -2.17
N VAL A 150 -11.79 1.49 -1.91
CA VAL A 150 -11.24 2.47 -0.96
C VAL A 150 -11.61 3.89 -1.36
N ASN A 151 -11.71 4.18 -2.66
CA ASN A 151 -12.14 5.50 -3.15
C ASN A 151 -13.59 5.81 -2.80
N GLU A 152 -14.48 4.81 -2.91
CA GLU A 152 -15.88 4.95 -2.51
C GLU A 152 -15.98 5.15 -0.99
N GLU A 153 -15.23 4.37 -0.18
CA GLU A 153 -15.19 4.56 1.27
C GLU A 153 -14.63 5.94 1.65
N MET A 154 -13.58 6.43 0.98
CA MET A 154 -13.04 7.77 1.22
C MET A 154 -14.03 8.86 0.84
N GLY A 155 -14.79 8.68 -0.23
CA GLY A 155 -15.90 9.58 -0.60
C GLY A 155 -16.99 9.64 0.47
N GLU A 156 -17.43 8.49 0.98
CA GLU A 156 -18.41 8.41 2.08
C GLU A 156 -17.91 9.11 3.35
N LEU A 157 -16.62 8.95 3.69
CA LEU A 157 -16.01 9.64 4.84
C LEU A 157 -15.84 11.15 4.60
N GLU A 158 -15.57 11.59 3.37
CA GLU A 158 -15.53 13.00 3.01
C GLU A 158 -16.91 13.66 3.16
N GLU A 159 -17.98 12.98 2.76
CA GLU A 159 -19.35 13.45 2.97
C GLU A 159 -19.68 13.61 4.46
N ILE A 160 -19.25 12.67 5.29
CA ILE A 160 -19.36 12.76 6.75
C ILE A 160 -18.61 14.01 7.26
N LEU A 161 -17.37 14.24 6.80
CA LEU A 161 -16.59 15.41 7.20
C LEU A 161 -17.27 16.72 6.78
N ASN A 162 -17.79 16.79 5.55
CA ASN A 162 -18.50 17.96 5.03
C ASN A 162 -19.77 18.26 5.85
N ARG A 163 -20.52 17.23 6.23
CA ARG A 163 -21.69 17.35 7.11
C ARG A 163 -21.34 17.92 8.48
N ILE A 164 -20.26 17.43 9.10
CA ILE A 164 -19.79 17.92 10.41
C ILE A 164 -19.36 19.39 10.29
N THR A 165 -18.62 19.72 9.23
CA THR A 165 -18.09 21.07 9.00
C THR A 165 -19.20 22.07 8.75
N ASN A 166 -20.21 21.71 7.94
CA ASN A 166 -21.37 22.57 7.66
C ASN A 166 -22.26 22.80 8.89
N ASN A 167 -22.37 21.81 9.78
CA ASN A 167 -23.15 21.90 11.02
C ASN A 167 -22.37 22.53 12.18
N THR A 168 -21.11 22.92 11.97
CA THR A 168 -20.23 23.47 12.99
C THR A 168 -19.95 24.95 12.70
N PRO A 169 -20.20 25.88 13.65
CA PRO A 169 -19.90 27.29 13.44
C PRO A 169 -18.41 27.49 13.13
N THR A 170 -18.10 28.41 12.20
CA THR A 170 -16.72 28.73 11.74
C THR A 170 -15.77 29.17 12.87
N SER A 171 -16.30 29.49 14.06
CA SER A 171 -15.53 29.84 15.26
C SER A 171 -15.11 28.65 16.14
N GLU A 172 -15.58 27.42 15.88
CA GLU A 172 -15.13 26.24 16.62
C GLU A 172 -13.69 25.85 16.23
N LYS A 173 -12.88 25.49 17.25
CA LYS A 173 -11.50 25.01 17.04
C LYS A 173 -11.49 23.68 16.29
N GLU A 174 -10.52 23.50 15.38
CA GLU A 174 -10.31 22.25 14.60
C GLU A 174 -10.33 20.98 15.48
N SER A 175 -9.78 21.03 16.69
CA SER A 175 -9.81 19.91 17.65
C SER A 175 -11.22 19.41 17.97
N ARG A 176 -12.23 20.28 17.95
CA ARG A 176 -13.63 19.93 18.22
C ARG A 176 -14.28 19.25 17.01
N ILE A 177 -13.93 19.69 15.79
CA ILE A 177 -14.31 19.03 14.54
C ILE A 177 -13.72 17.62 14.50
N ILE A 178 -12.42 17.48 14.79
CA ILE A 178 -11.74 16.17 14.86
C ILE A 178 -12.40 15.25 15.89
N GLY A 179 -12.77 15.78 17.07
CA GLY A 179 -13.47 15.01 18.09
C GLY A 179 -14.87 14.51 17.65
N LYS A 180 -15.61 15.32 16.88
CA LYS A 180 -16.89 14.88 16.28
C LYS A 180 -16.65 13.83 15.20
N LEU A 181 -15.69 14.08 14.32
CA LEU A 181 -15.31 13.16 13.23
C LEU A 181 -14.89 11.79 13.79
N SER A 182 -14.12 11.77 14.88
CA SER A 182 -13.72 10.52 15.55
C SER A 182 -14.91 9.62 15.92
N ARG A 183 -16.02 10.19 16.38
CA ARG A 183 -17.24 9.43 16.72
C ARG A 183 -17.98 8.93 15.49
N GLU A 184 -18.08 9.76 14.47
CA GLU A 184 -18.73 9.38 13.20
C GLU A 184 -17.94 8.28 12.47
N ILE A 185 -16.60 8.37 12.46
CA ILE A 185 -15.74 7.31 11.92
C ILE A 185 -15.96 5.99 12.67
N TYR A 186 -16.00 6.04 14.01
CA TYR A 186 -16.29 4.85 14.81
C TYR A 186 -17.63 4.23 14.39
N GLN A 187 -18.68 5.05 14.28
CA GLN A 187 -20.01 4.57 13.92
C GLN A 187 -20.04 3.97 12.51
N TYR A 188 -19.44 4.67 11.54
CA TYR A 188 -19.33 4.22 10.15
C TYR A 188 -18.73 2.81 10.03
N PHE A 189 -17.56 2.58 10.65
CA PHE A 189 -16.91 1.27 10.55
C PHE A 189 -17.66 0.19 11.34
N MET A 190 -18.28 0.52 12.47
CA MET A 190 -19.10 -0.43 13.21
C MET A 190 -20.36 -0.86 12.45
N GLU A 191 -21.01 0.05 11.71
CA GLU A 191 -22.15 -0.27 10.84
C GLU A 191 -21.75 -1.27 9.72
N LYS A 192 -20.49 -1.24 9.29
CA LYS A 192 -19.91 -2.20 8.35
C LYS A 192 -19.34 -3.47 9.01
N ASN A 193 -19.58 -3.68 10.31
CA ASN A 193 -19.00 -4.76 11.12
C ASN A 193 -17.46 -4.79 11.16
N ILE A 194 -16.81 -3.65 10.89
CA ILE A 194 -15.35 -3.49 10.90
C ILE A 194 -14.93 -2.97 12.27
N HIS A 195 -14.12 -3.77 12.97
CA HIS A 195 -13.61 -3.42 14.30
C HIS A 195 -12.22 -2.80 14.18
N LEU A 196 -12.11 -1.51 14.48
CA LEU A 196 -10.84 -0.79 14.44
C LEU A 196 -10.01 -1.04 15.71
N PRO A 197 -8.71 -1.38 15.61
CA PRO A 197 -7.88 -1.69 16.76
C PRO A 197 -7.57 -0.46 17.65
N PHE A 198 -7.82 0.74 17.14
CA PHE A 198 -7.63 2.02 17.83
C PHE A 198 -8.96 2.68 18.21
N ALA A 199 -10.06 1.92 18.16
CA ALA A 199 -11.37 2.35 18.65
C ALA A 199 -11.54 2.02 20.13
N ASP A 200 -12.16 2.95 20.86
CA ASP A 200 -12.69 2.72 22.20
C ASP A 200 -14.19 2.41 22.08
N THR A 201 -14.52 1.12 22.23
CA THR A 201 -15.90 0.63 22.12
C THR A 201 -16.82 1.12 23.24
N ASN A 202 -16.27 1.45 24.41
CA ASN A 202 -17.07 1.92 25.55
C ASN A 202 -17.55 3.35 25.30
N ASN A 203 -16.64 4.19 24.82
CA ASN A 203 -16.89 5.61 24.60
C ASN A 203 -17.28 5.94 23.14
N ARG A 204 -17.28 4.95 22.24
CA ARG A 204 -17.71 5.03 20.83
C ARG A 204 -16.98 6.09 20.02
N TRP A 205 -15.66 6.05 20.06
CA TRP A 205 -14.77 6.99 19.35
C TRP A 205 -13.48 6.28 18.96
N ILE A 206 -12.75 6.86 18.01
CA ILE A 206 -11.39 6.41 17.64
C ILE A 206 -10.34 7.33 18.26
N ASP A 207 -9.12 6.82 18.45
CA ASP A 207 -7.97 7.60 18.91
C ASP A 207 -7.85 8.95 18.18
N PHE A 208 -7.59 10.01 18.96
CA PHE A 208 -7.64 11.39 18.45
C PHE A 208 -6.59 11.65 17.38
N GLU A 209 -5.38 11.09 17.51
CA GLU A 209 -4.34 11.28 16.50
C GLU A 209 -4.69 10.54 15.21
N GLN A 210 -5.32 9.37 15.29
CA GLN A 210 -5.84 8.67 14.11
C GLN A 210 -6.93 9.49 13.40
N ALA A 211 -7.89 10.02 14.16
CA ALA A 211 -8.93 10.90 13.61
C ALA A 211 -8.35 12.17 12.99
N ARG A 212 -7.33 12.77 13.62
CA ARG A 212 -6.64 13.95 13.11
C ARG A 212 -5.92 13.67 11.80
N ASN A 213 -5.21 12.55 11.69
CA ASN A 213 -4.52 12.16 10.47
C ASN A 213 -5.51 11.96 9.32
N LEU A 214 -6.63 11.28 9.57
CA LEU A 214 -7.67 11.08 8.56
C LEU A 214 -8.34 12.40 8.16
N TYR A 215 -8.63 13.28 9.12
CA TYR A 215 -9.12 14.64 8.85
C TYR A 215 -8.21 15.40 7.89
N LEU A 216 -6.89 15.38 8.12
CA LEU A 216 -5.92 16.05 7.25
C LEU A 216 -5.90 15.45 5.85
N GLN A 217 -5.99 14.12 5.74
CA GLN A 217 -6.01 13.42 4.46
C GLN A 217 -7.26 13.74 3.64
N LEU A 218 -8.45 13.69 4.25
CA LEU A 218 -9.72 14.06 3.60
C LEU A 218 -9.71 15.51 3.13
N LYS A 219 -9.13 16.43 3.92
CA LYS A 219 -9.00 17.84 3.55
C LYS A 219 -8.05 18.05 2.37
N HIS A 220 -6.98 17.25 2.26
CA HIS A 220 -6.06 17.30 1.13
C HIS A 220 -6.73 16.81 -0.16
N GLN A 221 -7.42 15.68 -0.08
CA GLN A 221 -8.13 15.08 -1.21
C GLN A 221 -9.24 16.00 -1.73
N ALA A 222 -10.01 16.64 -0.83
CA ALA A 222 -11.01 17.64 -1.19
C ALA A 222 -10.42 18.88 -1.89
N LYS A 223 -9.13 19.17 -1.69
CA LYS A 223 -8.43 20.27 -2.36
C LYS A 223 -7.96 19.86 -3.75
N GLU A 224 -7.37 18.67 -3.91
CA GLU A 224 -6.97 18.11 -5.20
C GLU A 224 -8.18 17.97 -6.15
N ASN A 225 -9.29 17.41 -5.64
CA ASN A 225 -10.53 17.27 -6.42
C ASN A 225 -11.12 18.61 -6.91
N ARG A 226 -10.83 19.73 -6.23
CA ARG A 226 -11.29 21.08 -6.66
C ARG A 226 -10.35 21.72 -7.67
N GLU A 227 -9.06 21.39 -7.63
CA GLU A 227 -8.07 21.90 -8.57
C GLU A 227 -8.23 21.23 -9.94
N ASP A 228 -8.54 19.92 -10.00
CA ASP A 228 -8.82 19.19 -11.25
C ASP A 228 -10.09 19.71 -11.98
N VAL A 229 -11.13 20.10 -11.25
CA VAL A 229 -12.38 20.64 -11.84
C VAL A 229 -12.22 22.08 -12.36
N SER A 230 -11.16 22.78 -11.96
CA SER A 230 -10.87 24.15 -12.41
C SER A 230 -9.87 24.23 -13.57
N GLY A 231 -9.32 23.08 -13.98
CA GLY A 231 -8.33 22.93 -15.05
C GLY A 231 -8.89 22.45 -16.40
N GLU A 232 -10.20 22.15 -16.49
CA GLU A 232 -10.95 21.96 -17.74
C GLU A 232 -11.63 23.26 -18.20
#